data_AF-A0A4Y9ZJJ9-F1
#
_entry.id   AF-A0A4Y9ZJJ9-F1
#
_cell.length_a   1.000
_cell.length_b   1.000
_cell.length_c   1.000
_cell.angle_alpha   90.00
_cell.angle_beta   90.00
_cell.angle_gamma   90.00
#
_symmetry.space_group_name_H-M   'P 1'
#
loop_
_entity.id
_entity.type
_entity.pdbx_description
1 polymer ?
#
loop_
_entity_poly.entity_id
_entity_poly.type
_entity_poly.pdbx_seq_one_letter_code
_entity_poly.pdbx_strand_id
1 'polypeptide(L)'
;MMGTAGIAVEAEKFDPEVVSIEKRQAKLAEGLRKELTVPQLLGMLDEEHIDLVGSLHWLKTLVTYVPQLAKFKGDVINLFQTEAAKFMIPATQKTKAYPLPTNDKHESLVTELKEALLDFFEQMGQTRDEFHPILCFVGGDGLTFEKMLQLLELLQFELESDFDRLDWIVPFLELWHTAWMNLSRIFEAHWGDSLGRDPSTLGHSASKIKYKTPSNLKKVDYYSGHHLVELVLDVRMMDCWRIHFGSSTDVFEEFERREQDGDIPSFDELRKAAEVLHRRYSSIRSYERSMDPHDNDQYSVPLGEPWKKPAWMAASANTDKEENADSPDNTNDEPFIGDCTLAQSQHFMLDAWMSRDTVGRDP
;
A
#
# COMPACT_ATOMS: atom_id res chain seq x y z
N MET A 1 4.04 -23.05 22.89
CA MET A 1 3.27 -24.05 22.13
C MET A 1 3.93 -24.09 20.76
N MET A 2 4.46 -25.24 20.36
CA MET A 2 5.13 -25.43 19.06
C MET A 2 4.22 -26.30 18.20
N GLY A 3 4.15 -26.02 16.91
CA GLY A 3 3.29 -26.70 15.94
C GLY A 3 2.93 -25.79 14.79
N THR A 4 2.53 -26.39 13.66
CA THR A 4 2.11 -25.66 12.47
C THR A 4 0.64 -25.93 12.17
N ALA A 5 -0.02 -24.96 11.55
CA ALA A 5 -1.39 -25.05 11.08
C ALA A 5 -1.43 -24.66 9.61
N GLY A 6 -2.26 -25.35 8.82
CA GLY A 6 -2.40 -25.12 7.40
C GLY A 6 -3.87 -24.96 7.01
N ILE A 7 -4.10 -24.24 5.91
CA ILE A 7 -5.39 -24.15 5.25
C ILE A 7 -5.17 -24.49 3.79
N ALA A 8 -5.82 -25.55 3.30
CA ALA A 8 -5.86 -25.85 1.88
C ALA A 8 -6.94 -25.01 1.21
N VAL A 9 -6.59 -24.33 0.12
CA VAL A 9 -7.51 -23.47 -0.64
C VAL A 9 -7.63 -24.00 -2.06
N GLU A 10 -8.85 -24.29 -2.50
CA GLU A 10 -9.09 -24.78 -3.86
C GLU A 10 -8.86 -23.66 -4.89
N ALA A 11 -7.95 -23.92 -5.84
CA ALA A 11 -7.81 -23.10 -7.03
C ALA A 11 -8.96 -23.41 -8.00
N GLU A 12 -9.79 -22.42 -8.30
CA GLU A 12 -10.91 -22.55 -9.23
C GLU A 12 -10.64 -21.75 -10.51
N LYS A 13 -11.09 -22.27 -11.67
CA LYS A 13 -11.06 -21.56 -12.96
C LYS A 13 -9.68 -21.01 -13.37
N PHE A 14 -8.62 -21.76 -13.07
CA PHE A 14 -7.27 -21.43 -13.53
C PHE A 14 -6.99 -22.04 -14.90
N ASP A 15 -6.04 -21.44 -15.63
CA ASP A 15 -5.48 -22.03 -16.84
C ASP A 15 -4.51 -23.16 -16.45
N PRO A 16 -4.77 -24.43 -16.84
CA PRO A 16 -3.89 -25.56 -16.52
C PRO A 16 -2.45 -25.36 -16.98
N GLU A 17 -2.22 -24.55 -18.01
CA GLU A 17 -0.88 -24.25 -18.50
C GLU A 17 -0.05 -23.44 -17.48
N VAL A 18 -0.70 -22.63 -16.64
CA VAL A 18 -0.03 -21.79 -15.62
C VAL A 18 0.53 -22.63 -14.48
N VAL A 19 -0.11 -23.75 -14.17
CA VAL A 19 0.33 -24.67 -13.10
C VAL A 19 1.16 -25.84 -13.62
N SER A 20 1.53 -25.83 -14.90
CA SER A 20 2.37 -26.87 -15.48
C SER A 20 3.83 -26.71 -15.04
N ILE A 21 4.36 -27.75 -14.39
CA ILE A 21 5.78 -27.82 -13.99
C ILE A 21 6.68 -27.73 -15.22
N GLU A 22 6.38 -28.49 -16.27
CA GLU A 22 7.17 -28.52 -17.51
C GLU A 22 7.24 -27.15 -18.18
N LYS A 23 6.11 -26.44 -18.30
CA LYS A 23 6.09 -25.10 -18.89
C LYS A 23 6.88 -24.10 -18.06
N ARG A 24 6.80 -24.18 -16.73
CA ARG A 24 7.62 -23.34 -15.82
C ARG A 24 9.11 -23.61 -16.04
N GLN A 25 9.52 -24.88 -16.10
CA GLN A 25 10.91 -25.26 -16.33
C GLN A 25 11.41 -24.80 -17.71
N ALA A 26 10.61 -24.95 -18.77
CA ALA A 26 10.93 -24.46 -20.10
C ALA A 26 11.15 -22.93 -20.10
N LYS A 27 10.27 -22.18 -19.42
CA LYS A 27 10.40 -20.72 -19.27
C LYS A 27 11.62 -20.31 -18.45
N LEU A 28 11.97 -21.05 -17.41
CA LEU A 28 13.19 -20.81 -16.64
C LEU A 28 14.45 -21.06 -17.49
N ALA A 29 14.44 -22.07 -18.34
CA ALA A 29 15.54 -22.39 -19.24
C ALA A 29 15.78 -21.30 -20.31
N GLU A 30 14.74 -20.56 -20.72
CA GLU A 30 14.89 -19.39 -21.61
C GLU A 30 15.76 -18.29 -20.98
N GLY A 31 15.86 -18.22 -19.65
CA GLY A 31 16.79 -17.32 -18.96
C GLY A 31 16.51 -15.82 -19.12
N LEU A 32 15.30 -15.44 -19.56
CA LEU A 32 14.91 -14.06 -19.91
C LEU A 32 15.13 -13.03 -18.80
N ARG A 33 15.14 -13.46 -17.53
CA ARG A 33 15.42 -12.58 -16.38
C ARG A 33 16.79 -11.89 -16.47
N LYS A 34 17.76 -12.48 -17.19
CA LYS A 34 19.10 -11.89 -17.40
C LYS A 34 19.06 -10.63 -18.28
N GLU A 35 18.02 -10.47 -19.07
CA GLU A 35 17.85 -9.37 -20.02
C GLU A 35 16.89 -8.29 -19.49
N LEU A 36 16.39 -8.46 -18.26
CA LEU A 36 15.44 -7.55 -17.64
C LEU A 36 16.11 -6.22 -17.25
N THR A 37 15.53 -5.11 -17.69
CA THR A 37 16.00 -3.75 -17.46
C THR A 37 14.99 -2.95 -16.64
N VAL A 38 15.45 -1.86 -16.00
CA VAL A 38 14.56 -0.95 -15.26
C VAL A 38 13.44 -0.37 -16.13
N PRO A 39 13.68 0.11 -17.38
CA PRO A 39 12.60 0.59 -18.23
C PRO A 39 11.56 -0.48 -18.58
N GLN A 40 11.96 -1.75 -18.71
CA GLN A 40 11.01 -2.84 -18.91
C GLN A 40 10.14 -3.07 -17.68
N LEU A 41 10.73 -3.02 -16.48
CA LEU A 41 9.99 -3.12 -15.22
C LEU A 41 8.98 -1.97 -15.06
N LEU A 42 9.40 -0.74 -15.36
CA LEU A 42 8.50 0.42 -15.34
C LEU A 42 7.41 0.28 -16.40
N GLY A 43 7.73 -0.21 -17.59
CA GLY A 43 6.76 -0.49 -18.64
C GLY A 43 5.78 -1.63 -18.33
N MET A 44 6.03 -2.44 -17.30
CA MET A 44 5.07 -3.44 -16.79
C MET A 44 4.06 -2.81 -15.82
N LEU A 45 4.31 -1.59 -15.33
CA LEU A 45 3.37 -0.88 -14.48
C LEU A 45 2.27 -0.25 -15.34
N ASP A 46 1.03 -0.50 -14.95
CA ASP A 46 -0.12 0.15 -15.57
C ASP A 46 -0.36 1.51 -14.87
N GLU A 47 0.42 2.51 -15.26
CA GLU A 47 0.33 3.87 -14.71
C GLU A 47 -1.07 4.47 -14.88
N GLU A 48 -1.72 4.22 -16.02
CA GLU A 48 -3.07 4.73 -16.29
C GLU A 48 -4.09 4.18 -15.28
N HIS A 49 -3.99 2.87 -14.98
CA HIS A 49 -4.84 2.26 -13.98
C HIS A 49 -4.52 2.75 -12.56
N ILE A 50 -3.25 2.95 -12.22
CA ILE A 50 -2.83 3.51 -10.93
C ILE A 50 -3.41 4.92 -10.75
N ASP A 51 -3.30 5.77 -11.78
CA ASP A 51 -3.88 7.12 -11.81
C ASP A 51 -5.41 7.07 -11.64
N LEU A 52 -6.08 6.14 -12.33
CA LEU A 52 -7.53 5.95 -12.22
C LEU A 52 -7.95 5.58 -10.80
N VAL A 53 -7.34 4.52 -10.22
CA VAL A 53 -7.65 4.06 -8.85
C VAL A 53 -7.41 5.18 -7.84
N GLY A 54 -6.26 5.85 -7.95
CA GLY A 54 -5.92 7.00 -7.10
C GLY A 54 -6.97 8.10 -7.18
N SER A 55 -7.41 8.47 -8.38
CA SER A 55 -8.47 9.48 -8.61
C SER A 55 -9.83 9.04 -8.03
N LEU A 56 -10.19 7.76 -8.13
CA LEU A 56 -11.41 7.25 -7.53
C LEU A 56 -11.39 7.29 -6.00
N HIS A 57 -10.21 7.16 -5.35
CA HIS A 57 -10.11 7.35 -3.90
C HIS A 57 -10.44 8.79 -3.48
N TRP A 58 -10.00 9.80 -4.24
CA TRP A 58 -10.37 11.20 -4.00
C TRP A 58 -11.89 11.42 -4.09
N LEU A 59 -12.54 10.85 -5.11
CA LEU A 59 -14.00 10.86 -5.24
C LEU A 59 -14.67 10.17 -4.06
N LYS A 60 -14.22 8.94 -3.73
CA LYS A 60 -14.76 8.13 -2.65
C LYS A 60 -14.74 8.90 -1.34
N THR A 61 -13.61 9.52 -0.99
CA THR A 61 -13.47 10.29 0.26
C THR A 61 -14.47 11.45 0.26
N LEU A 62 -14.56 12.23 -0.82
CA LEU A 62 -15.48 13.37 -0.88
C LEU A 62 -16.95 12.95 -0.70
N VAL A 63 -17.43 11.99 -1.50
CA VAL A 63 -18.84 11.55 -1.44
C VAL A 63 -19.16 10.80 -0.15
N THR A 64 -18.16 10.23 0.53
CA THR A 64 -18.34 9.54 1.82
C THR A 64 -18.70 10.53 2.91
N TYR A 65 -17.97 11.64 2.99
CA TYR A 65 -18.10 12.62 4.08
C TYR A 65 -19.08 13.76 3.79
N VAL A 66 -19.24 14.20 2.53
CA VAL A 66 -20.14 15.32 2.18
C VAL A 66 -21.57 14.82 1.95
N PRO A 67 -22.55 15.18 2.82
CA PRO A 67 -23.92 14.65 2.72
C PRO A 67 -24.64 15.00 1.42
N GLN A 68 -24.43 16.21 0.90
CA GLN A 68 -25.04 16.71 -0.34
C GLN A 68 -24.63 15.89 -1.58
N LEU A 69 -23.51 15.17 -1.49
CA LEU A 69 -22.98 14.32 -2.55
C LEU A 69 -23.29 12.83 -2.34
N ALA A 70 -24.02 12.46 -1.28
CA ALA A 70 -24.29 11.05 -0.95
C ALA A 70 -24.99 10.28 -2.09
N LYS A 71 -25.73 10.98 -2.96
CA LYS A 71 -26.36 10.42 -4.16
C LYS A 71 -25.36 9.77 -5.13
N PHE A 72 -24.11 10.22 -5.13
CA PHE A 72 -23.05 9.72 -6.03
C PHE A 72 -22.27 8.52 -5.47
N LYS A 73 -22.56 8.07 -4.23
CA LYS A 73 -21.87 6.90 -3.64
C LYS A 73 -22.00 5.65 -4.51
N GLY A 74 -23.19 5.41 -5.06
CA GLY A 74 -23.45 4.28 -5.95
C GLY A 74 -22.61 4.34 -7.23
N ASP A 75 -22.48 5.53 -7.83
CA ASP A 75 -21.70 5.74 -9.04
C ASP A 75 -20.22 5.48 -8.80
N VAL A 76 -19.65 5.97 -7.70
CA VAL A 76 -18.24 5.70 -7.34
C VAL A 76 -18.00 4.22 -7.10
N ILE A 77 -18.91 3.51 -6.41
CA ILE A 77 -18.79 2.06 -6.22
C ILE A 77 -18.81 1.34 -7.57
N ASN A 78 -19.69 1.74 -8.48
CA ASN A 78 -19.76 1.17 -9.82
C ASN A 78 -18.45 1.38 -10.60
N LEU A 79 -17.83 2.55 -10.52
CA LEU A 79 -16.52 2.80 -11.16
C LEU A 79 -15.43 1.85 -10.64
N PHE A 80 -15.40 1.57 -9.34
CA PHE A 80 -14.46 0.59 -8.79
C PHE A 80 -14.74 -0.85 -9.21
N GLN A 81 -15.99 -1.19 -9.47
CA GLN A 81 -16.39 -2.54 -9.92
C GLN A 81 -16.28 -2.73 -11.43
N THR A 82 -16.13 -1.65 -12.20
CA THR A 82 -16.12 -1.68 -13.67
C THR A 82 -14.78 -1.20 -14.22
N GLU A 83 -14.51 0.10 -14.18
CA GLU A 83 -13.33 0.70 -14.81
C GLU A 83 -12.03 0.40 -14.05
N ALA A 84 -12.06 0.45 -12.72
CA ALA A 84 -10.87 0.24 -11.90
C ALA A 84 -10.70 -1.21 -11.41
N ALA A 85 -11.53 -2.13 -11.90
CA ALA A 85 -11.51 -3.51 -11.45
C ALA A 85 -10.54 -4.36 -12.29
N LYS A 86 -9.55 -4.98 -11.65
CA LYS A 86 -8.68 -5.99 -12.27
C LYS A 86 -8.89 -7.35 -11.63
N PHE A 87 -8.92 -8.40 -12.45
CA PHE A 87 -9.02 -9.79 -12.00
C PHE A 87 -10.15 -10.04 -10.98
N MET A 88 -11.33 -9.43 -11.21
CA MET A 88 -12.50 -9.55 -10.35
C MET A 88 -12.91 -11.01 -10.16
N ILE A 89 -12.93 -11.46 -8.91
CA ILE A 89 -13.59 -12.71 -8.53
C ILE A 89 -15.10 -12.44 -8.52
N PRO A 90 -15.92 -13.22 -9.26
CA PRO A 90 -17.36 -13.03 -9.26
C PRO A 90 -17.93 -13.06 -7.85
N ALA A 91 -18.81 -12.10 -7.49
CA ALA A 91 -19.39 -12.03 -6.14
C ALA A 91 -20.19 -13.29 -5.73
N THR A 92 -20.63 -14.08 -6.71
CA THR A 92 -21.32 -15.36 -6.48
C THR A 92 -20.36 -16.51 -6.16
N GLN A 93 -19.05 -16.32 -6.35
CA GLN A 93 -18.03 -17.33 -6.17
C GLN A 93 -17.41 -17.18 -4.77
N LYS A 94 -17.48 -18.25 -3.99
CA LYS A 94 -16.85 -18.34 -2.68
C LYS A 94 -15.70 -19.31 -2.76
N THR A 95 -14.50 -18.84 -2.43
CA THR A 95 -13.32 -19.69 -2.33
C THR A 95 -13.55 -20.78 -1.28
N LYS A 96 -13.29 -22.04 -1.66
CA LYS A 96 -13.38 -23.16 -0.72
C LYS A 96 -12.06 -23.31 0.01
N ALA A 97 -12.13 -23.24 1.33
CA ALA A 97 -10.99 -23.35 2.23
C ALA A 97 -11.24 -24.50 3.20
N TYR A 98 -10.22 -25.34 3.39
CA TYR A 98 -10.26 -26.53 4.21
C TYR A 98 -9.17 -26.42 5.28
N PRO A 99 -9.53 -26.25 6.56
CA PRO A 99 -8.54 -26.29 7.63
C PRO A 99 -7.93 -27.69 7.69
N LEU A 100 -6.60 -27.76 7.66
CA LEU A 100 -5.87 -29.00 7.76
C LEU A 100 -5.58 -29.32 9.23
N PRO A 101 -5.68 -30.60 9.66
CA PRO A 101 -5.12 -31.05 10.92
C PRO A 101 -3.70 -30.51 11.19
N THR A 102 -3.50 -29.94 12.37
CA THR A 102 -2.20 -29.38 12.80
C THR A 102 -1.17 -30.48 13.06
N ASN A 103 0.10 -30.16 12.90
CA ASN A 103 1.22 -31.01 13.35
C ASN A 103 2.10 -30.29 14.38
N ASP A 104 2.99 -31.04 15.04
CA ASP A 104 3.85 -30.57 16.13
C ASP A 104 5.21 -30.04 15.67
N LYS A 105 5.39 -29.84 14.36
CA LYS A 105 6.66 -29.48 13.73
C LYS A 105 7.04 -28.01 13.95
N HIS A 106 8.33 -27.75 13.93
CA HIS A 106 8.90 -26.43 14.12
C HIS A 106 9.28 -25.77 12.79
N GLU A 107 8.44 -24.85 12.34
CA GLU A 107 8.59 -24.11 11.07
C GLU A 107 9.95 -23.43 10.84
N SER A 108 10.64 -23.00 11.91
CA SER A 108 11.95 -22.34 11.76
C SER A 108 13.10 -23.29 11.42
N LEU A 109 12.91 -24.60 11.59
CA LEU A 109 13.89 -25.63 11.28
C LEU A 109 13.56 -26.23 9.91
N VAL A 110 14.47 -26.09 8.95
CA VAL A 110 14.23 -26.51 7.55
C VAL A 110 13.85 -28.00 7.44
N THR A 111 14.45 -28.87 8.26
CA THR A 111 14.12 -30.30 8.30
C THR A 111 12.70 -30.56 8.78
N GLU A 112 12.28 -29.89 9.86
CA GLU A 112 10.93 -30.05 10.39
C GLU A 112 9.88 -29.34 9.53
N LEU A 113 10.24 -28.25 8.86
CA LEU A 113 9.39 -27.62 7.85
C LEU A 113 9.13 -28.56 6.68
N LYS A 114 10.15 -29.29 6.20
CA LYS A 114 9.95 -30.33 5.17
C LYS A 114 8.93 -31.37 5.64
N GLU A 115 9.09 -31.88 6.86
CA GLU A 115 8.17 -32.86 7.44
C GLU A 115 6.74 -32.29 7.59
N ALA A 116 6.62 -31.03 8.01
CA ALA A 116 5.33 -30.35 8.14
C ALA A 116 4.61 -30.22 6.79
N LEU A 117 5.35 -29.81 5.75
CA LEU A 117 4.81 -29.68 4.40
C LEU A 117 4.37 -31.03 3.84
N LEU A 118 5.19 -32.07 3.98
CA LEU A 118 4.86 -33.43 3.53
C LEU A 118 3.61 -33.98 4.24
N ASP A 119 3.47 -33.74 5.54
CA ASP A 119 2.26 -34.08 6.30
C ASP A 119 1.01 -33.36 5.74
N PHE A 120 1.09 -32.06 5.47
CA PHE A 120 -0.01 -31.33 4.84
C PHE A 120 -0.32 -31.82 3.42
N PHE A 121 0.69 -32.18 2.63
CA PHE A 121 0.50 -32.73 1.28
C PHE A 121 -0.18 -34.10 1.33
N GLU A 122 0.23 -34.97 2.25
CA GLU A 122 -0.41 -36.27 2.46
C GLU A 122 -1.89 -36.10 2.83
N GLN A 123 -2.22 -35.15 3.69
CA GLN A 123 -3.61 -34.82 4.04
C GLN A 123 -4.44 -34.33 2.84
N MET A 124 -3.79 -33.76 1.82
CA MET A 124 -4.40 -33.37 0.54
C MET A 124 -4.37 -34.48 -0.52
N GLY A 125 -3.87 -35.67 -0.19
CA GLY A 125 -3.73 -36.81 -1.11
C GLY A 125 -2.50 -36.74 -2.03
N GLN A 126 -1.56 -35.83 -1.77
CA GLN A 126 -0.30 -35.74 -2.50
C GLN A 126 0.77 -36.55 -1.77
N THR A 127 1.00 -37.77 -2.24
CA THR A 127 2.04 -38.66 -1.73
C THR A 127 3.03 -39.02 -2.83
N ARG A 128 4.14 -39.68 -2.48
CA ARG A 128 5.10 -40.17 -3.48
C ARG A 128 4.46 -41.14 -4.47
N ASP A 129 3.55 -42.00 -4.00
CA ASP A 129 2.90 -43.03 -4.83
C ASP A 129 1.71 -42.46 -5.63
N GLU A 130 1.06 -41.40 -5.11
CA GLU A 130 -0.09 -40.73 -5.71
C GLU A 130 0.22 -39.26 -6.05
N PHE A 131 1.37 -39.03 -6.69
CA PHE A 131 1.81 -37.68 -7.03
C PHE A 131 1.07 -37.12 -8.25
N HIS A 132 0.48 -35.93 -8.11
CA HIS A 132 -0.04 -35.15 -9.24
C HIS A 132 0.90 -33.98 -9.55
N PRO A 133 1.60 -33.99 -10.71
CA PRO A 133 2.67 -33.05 -11.05
C PRO A 133 2.12 -31.69 -11.51
N ILE A 134 1.48 -30.97 -10.58
CA ILE A 134 1.01 -29.61 -10.76
C ILE A 134 1.69 -28.68 -9.76
N LEU A 135 1.87 -27.42 -10.12
CA LEU A 135 2.40 -26.42 -9.21
C LEU A 135 1.45 -26.19 -8.04
N CYS A 136 1.99 -26.27 -6.83
CA CYS A 136 1.28 -25.99 -5.59
C CYS A 136 1.81 -24.69 -4.98
N PHE A 137 0.94 -23.69 -4.82
CA PHE A 137 1.30 -22.43 -4.16
C PHE A 137 1.20 -22.60 -2.65
N VAL A 138 2.30 -22.32 -1.95
CA VAL A 138 2.37 -22.46 -0.49
C VAL A 138 2.71 -21.11 0.13
N GLY A 139 1.78 -20.63 0.96
CA GLY A 139 1.88 -19.36 1.67
C GLY A 139 2.51 -19.54 3.04
N GLY A 140 3.18 -18.49 3.52
CA GLY A 140 3.59 -18.38 4.91
C GLY A 140 3.90 -16.94 5.29
N ASP A 141 4.32 -16.76 6.54
CA ASP A 141 4.88 -15.50 6.99
C ASP A 141 6.29 -15.28 6.40
N GLY A 142 6.93 -14.17 6.77
CA GLY A 142 8.27 -13.85 6.26
C GLY A 142 9.33 -14.91 6.61
N LEU A 143 9.23 -15.52 7.79
CA LEU A 143 10.17 -16.55 8.23
C LEU A 143 9.94 -17.84 7.46
N THR A 144 8.69 -18.31 7.35
CA THR A 144 8.40 -19.55 6.62
C THR A 144 8.62 -19.44 5.13
N PHE A 145 8.33 -18.29 4.53
CA PHE A 145 8.72 -18.02 3.15
C PHE A 145 10.24 -18.17 2.94
N GLU A 146 11.05 -17.55 3.80
CA GLU A 146 12.52 -17.69 3.74
C GLU A 146 12.97 -19.15 3.90
N LYS A 147 12.38 -19.87 4.85
CA LYS A 147 12.71 -21.28 5.12
C LYS A 147 12.30 -22.22 3.98
N MET A 148 11.17 -21.95 3.31
CA MET A 148 10.77 -22.66 2.11
C MET A 148 11.77 -22.43 0.97
N LEU A 149 12.24 -21.20 0.75
CA LEU A 149 13.26 -20.94 -0.27
C LEU A 149 14.57 -21.69 0.02
N GLN A 150 15.02 -21.67 1.28
CA GLN A 150 16.20 -22.44 1.72
C GLN A 150 15.99 -23.95 1.50
N LEU A 151 14.80 -24.47 1.81
CA LEU A 151 14.46 -25.87 1.58
C LEU A 151 14.57 -26.24 0.09
N LEU A 152 13.99 -25.44 -0.80
CA LEU A 152 14.03 -25.69 -2.25
C LEU A 152 15.45 -25.63 -2.81
N GLU A 153 16.27 -24.70 -2.32
CA GLU A 153 17.69 -24.63 -2.71
C GLU A 153 18.47 -25.88 -2.27
N LEU A 154 18.18 -26.43 -1.10
CA LEU A 154 18.83 -27.65 -0.62
C LEU A 154 18.37 -28.89 -1.41
N LEU A 155 17.09 -28.97 -1.75
CA LEU A 155 16.50 -30.12 -2.44
C LEU A 155 16.70 -30.11 -3.96
N GLN A 156 17.25 -29.04 -4.54
CA GLN A 156 17.48 -28.95 -5.99
C GLN A 156 18.39 -30.07 -6.56
N PHE A 157 19.21 -30.69 -5.71
CA PHE A 157 20.13 -31.77 -6.08
C PHE A 157 19.58 -33.16 -5.75
N GLU A 158 18.36 -33.26 -5.25
CA GLU A 158 17.72 -34.55 -4.96
C GLU A 158 17.45 -35.30 -6.26
N LEU A 159 17.89 -36.57 -6.34
CA LEU A 159 17.88 -37.36 -7.58
C LEU A 159 16.86 -38.50 -7.55
N GLU A 160 16.25 -38.77 -6.38
CA GLU A 160 15.44 -39.98 -6.18
C GLU A 160 14.05 -39.88 -6.81
N SER A 161 13.38 -38.73 -6.74
CA SER A 161 12.08 -38.53 -7.41
C SER A 161 11.73 -37.06 -7.62
N ASP A 162 10.86 -36.78 -8.59
CA ASP A 162 10.32 -35.43 -8.82
C ASP A 162 9.47 -34.94 -7.64
N PHE A 163 8.84 -35.86 -6.89
CA PHE A 163 8.12 -35.52 -5.66
C PHE A 163 9.08 -34.98 -4.59
N ASP A 164 10.23 -35.64 -4.38
CA ASP A 164 11.16 -35.33 -3.29
C ASP A 164 11.95 -34.03 -3.47
N ARG A 165 12.10 -33.56 -4.72
CA ARG A 165 12.72 -32.26 -5.04
C ARG A 165 11.89 -31.07 -4.57
N LEU A 166 10.58 -31.27 -4.36
CA LEU A 166 9.62 -30.21 -4.02
C LEU A 166 9.63 -29.00 -4.97
N ASP A 167 10.22 -29.11 -6.16
CA ASP A 167 10.31 -27.99 -7.12
C ASP A 167 8.96 -27.64 -7.77
N TRP A 168 7.96 -28.49 -7.53
CA TRP A 168 6.55 -28.26 -7.79
C TRP A 168 5.89 -27.31 -6.77
N ILE A 169 6.55 -26.98 -5.66
CA ILE A 169 6.10 -25.93 -4.74
C ILE A 169 6.49 -24.55 -5.29
N VAL A 170 5.56 -23.60 -5.14
CA VAL A 170 5.76 -22.18 -5.39
C VAL A 170 5.52 -21.43 -4.09
N PRO A 171 6.59 -21.13 -3.32
CA PRO A 171 6.47 -20.32 -2.11
C PRO A 171 5.97 -18.92 -2.45
N PHE A 172 5.06 -18.37 -1.65
CA PHE A 172 4.70 -16.96 -1.71
C PHE A 172 4.53 -16.38 -0.31
N LEU A 173 4.78 -15.08 -0.17
CA LEU A 173 4.54 -14.35 1.07
C LEU A 173 3.04 -14.06 1.18
N GLU A 174 2.42 -14.44 2.30
CA GLU A 174 0.99 -14.19 2.46
C GLU A 174 0.66 -12.68 2.43
N LEU A 175 -0.45 -12.36 1.76
CA LEU A 175 -0.86 -10.98 1.52
C LEU A 175 -1.07 -10.19 2.81
N TRP A 176 -1.61 -10.83 3.85
CA TRP A 176 -1.83 -10.17 5.14
C TRP A 176 -0.51 -9.71 5.78
N HIS A 177 0.51 -10.56 5.78
CA HIS A 177 1.84 -10.21 6.29
C HIS A 177 2.50 -9.11 5.44
N THR A 178 2.29 -9.15 4.13
CA THR A 178 2.77 -8.11 3.21
C THR A 178 2.11 -6.75 3.50
N ALA A 179 0.79 -6.73 3.70
CA ALA A 179 0.04 -5.53 4.07
C ALA A 179 0.50 -4.97 5.43
N TRP A 180 0.73 -5.83 6.42
CA TRP A 180 1.19 -5.41 7.73
C TRP A 180 2.62 -4.84 7.72
N MET A 181 3.52 -5.44 6.94
CA MET A 181 4.85 -4.87 6.72
C MET A 181 4.78 -3.52 5.99
N ASN A 182 3.93 -3.39 4.96
CA ASN A 182 3.74 -2.11 4.29
C ASN A 182 3.23 -1.03 5.25
N LEU A 183 2.24 -1.34 6.10
CA LEU A 183 1.76 -0.42 7.12
C LEU A 183 2.88 -0.02 8.09
N SER A 184 3.69 -0.98 8.56
CA SER A 184 4.81 -0.67 9.45
C SER A 184 5.86 0.22 8.75
N ARG A 185 6.14 -0.01 7.46
CA ARG A 185 7.00 0.87 6.64
C ARG A 185 6.44 2.29 6.57
N ILE A 186 5.13 2.47 6.40
CA ILE A 186 4.49 3.79 6.37
C ILE A 186 4.70 4.52 7.70
N PHE A 187 4.55 3.81 8.82
CA PHE A 187 4.85 4.41 10.13
C PHE A 187 6.33 4.77 10.26
N GLU A 188 7.25 3.88 9.93
CA GLU A 188 8.69 4.17 10.02
C GLU A 188 9.10 5.36 9.13
N ALA A 189 8.53 5.47 7.92
CA ALA A 189 8.85 6.53 6.98
C ALA A 189 8.21 7.89 7.32
N HIS A 190 6.96 7.89 7.81
CA HIS A 190 6.15 9.11 7.89
C HIS A 190 5.84 9.57 9.32
N TRP A 191 6.19 8.80 10.36
CA TRP A 191 5.87 9.20 11.75
C TRP A 191 6.52 10.52 12.14
N GLY A 192 7.75 10.75 11.69
CA GLY A 192 8.54 11.92 12.06
C GLY A 192 9.00 11.90 13.53
N ASP A 193 9.57 13.01 13.97
CA ASP A 193 10.03 13.14 15.35
C ASP A 193 8.87 13.28 16.33
N SER A 194 8.95 12.56 17.45
CA SER A 194 7.92 12.58 18.51
C SER A 194 7.64 13.96 19.13
N LEU A 195 8.60 14.89 19.02
CA LEU A 195 8.49 16.29 19.45
C LEU A 195 8.44 17.26 18.26
N GLY A 196 8.41 16.73 17.05
CA GLY A 196 8.41 17.48 15.80
C GLY A 196 7.16 18.34 15.67
N ARG A 197 7.35 19.55 15.14
CA ARG A 197 6.25 20.47 14.79
C ARG A 197 5.85 20.37 13.32
N ASP A 198 6.48 19.46 12.57
CA ASP A 198 6.28 19.32 11.13
C ASP A 198 4.88 18.76 10.82
N PRO A 199 3.99 19.55 10.20
CA PRO A 199 2.64 19.12 9.87
C PRO A 199 2.58 18.06 8.76
N SER A 200 3.66 17.83 8.00
CA SER A 200 3.73 16.79 6.96
C SER A 200 3.63 15.37 7.55
N THR A 201 4.01 15.21 8.82
CA THR A 201 4.22 13.91 9.45
C THR A 201 2.93 13.28 9.98
N LEU A 202 2.90 11.94 9.95
CA LEU A 202 1.84 11.13 10.54
C LEU A 202 1.80 11.32 12.06
N GLY A 203 2.95 11.39 12.73
CA GLY A 203 3.04 11.60 14.19
C GLY A 203 2.49 12.95 14.62
N HIS A 204 2.70 14.02 13.84
CA HIS A 204 2.05 15.31 14.10
C HIS A 204 0.54 15.18 14.08
N SER A 205 -0.02 14.57 13.04
CA SER A 205 -1.47 14.38 12.87
C SER A 205 -2.04 13.52 14.02
N ALA A 206 -1.36 12.44 14.37
CA ALA A 206 -1.67 11.57 15.50
C ALA A 206 -1.73 12.34 16.83
N SER A 207 -0.78 13.24 17.08
CA SER A 207 -0.74 14.05 18.30
C SER A 207 -1.95 14.98 18.44
N LYS A 208 -2.45 15.55 17.33
CA LYS A 208 -3.60 16.46 17.33
C LYS A 208 -4.90 15.76 17.75
N ILE A 209 -5.04 14.49 17.41
CA ILE A 209 -6.19 13.66 17.81
C ILE A 209 -5.92 12.83 19.07
N LYS A 210 -4.82 13.11 19.79
CA LYS A 210 -4.41 12.40 21.01
C LYS A 210 -4.22 10.90 20.82
N TYR A 211 -3.84 10.48 19.61
CA TYR A 211 -3.48 9.10 19.33
C TYR A 211 -2.12 8.79 19.97
N LYS A 212 -2.02 7.63 20.64
CA LYS A 212 -0.81 7.25 21.36
C LYS A 212 0.27 6.77 20.39
N THR A 213 1.48 7.27 20.54
CA THR A 213 2.64 6.79 19.80
C THR A 213 2.84 5.28 20.01
N PRO A 214 2.94 4.48 18.93
CA PRO A 214 3.28 3.07 19.03
C PRO A 214 4.60 2.86 19.76
N SER A 215 4.71 1.79 20.55
CA SER A 215 5.97 1.45 21.23
C SER A 215 7.08 1.03 20.26
N ASN A 216 6.70 0.57 19.06
CA ASN A 216 7.62 0.20 17.99
C ASN A 216 7.00 0.56 16.63
N LEU A 217 7.62 1.50 15.92
CA LEU A 217 7.17 1.91 14.58
C LEU A 217 7.42 0.83 13.51
N LYS A 218 8.36 -0.10 13.75
CA LYS A 218 8.67 -1.21 12.84
C LYS A 218 7.70 -2.38 12.94
N LYS A 219 6.85 -2.37 13.97
CA LYS A 219 5.88 -3.44 14.25
C LYS A 219 4.67 -2.85 14.96
N VAL A 220 3.92 -2.07 14.20
CA VAL A 220 2.69 -1.43 14.71
C VAL A 220 1.57 -2.45 14.86
N ASP A 221 0.58 -2.15 15.69
CA ASP A 221 -0.66 -2.92 15.65
C ASP A 221 -1.40 -2.64 14.34
N TYR A 222 -1.81 -3.70 13.64
CA TYR A 222 -2.31 -3.58 12.28
C TYR A 222 -3.61 -2.76 12.21
N TYR A 223 -4.62 -3.12 12.99
CA TYR A 223 -5.95 -2.51 12.88
C TYR A 223 -5.94 -1.06 13.33
N SER A 224 -5.31 -0.77 14.47
CA SER A 224 -5.22 0.61 14.97
C SER A 224 -4.33 1.48 14.09
N GLY A 225 -3.22 0.91 13.58
CA GLY A 225 -2.33 1.60 12.66
C GLY A 225 -2.99 1.93 11.32
N HIS A 226 -3.70 0.95 10.74
CA HIS A 226 -4.45 1.11 9.49
C HIS A 226 -5.50 2.21 9.62
N HIS A 227 -6.30 2.16 10.69
CA HIS A 227 -7.32 3.17 10.94
C HIS A 227 -6.74 4.59 11.05
N LEU A 228 -5.60 4.75 11.73
CA LEU A 228 -4.93 6.05 11.82
C LEU A 228 -4.47 6.56 10.44
N VAL A 229 -3.84 5.70 9.64
CA VAL A 229 -3.35 6.07 8.30
C VAL A 229 -4.52 6.49 7.41
N GLU A 230 -5.62 5.73 7.40
CA GLU A 230 -6.81 6.08 6.63
C GLU A 230 -7.44 7.39 7.07
N LEU A 231 -7.58 7.60 8.38
CA LEU A 231 -8.14 8.84 8.91
C LEU A 231 -7.31 10.06 8.50
N VAL A 232 -5.98 9.98 8.62
CA VAL A 232 -5.08 11.08 8.26
C VAL A 232 -5.10 11.32 6.75
N LEU A 233 -5.17 10.26 5.95
CA LEU A 233 -5.34 10.36 4.49
C LEU A 233 -6.65 11.09 4.14
N ASP A 234 -7.77 10.68 4.72
CA ASP A 234 -9.07 11.27 4.43
C ASP A 234 -9.12 12.75 4.83
N VAL A 235 -8.61 13.11 6.01
CA VAL A 235 -8.56 14.50 6.45
C VAL A 235 -7.73 15.36 5.49
N ARG A 236 -6.57 14.86 5.01
CA ARG A 236 -5.74 15.59 4.03
C ARG A 236 -6.41 15.73 2.67
N MET A 237 -7.08 14.68 2.19
CA MET A 237 -7.87 14.75 0.96
C MET A 237 -9.02 15.76 1.10
N MET A 238 -9.73 15.77 2.22
CA MET A 238 -10.81 16.73 2.48
C MET A 238 -10.31 18.17 2.56
N ASP A 239 -9.13 18.42 3.14
CA ASP A 239 -8.51 19.75 3.15
C ASP A 239 -8.10 20.21 1.73
N CYS A 240 -7.59 19.30 0.90
CA CYS A 240 -7.28 19.62 -0.49
C CYS A 240 -8.56 19.89 -1.31
N TRP A 241 -9.66 19.19 -1.04
CA TRP A 241 -10.97 19.52 -1.62
C TRP A 241 -11.46 20.90 -1.19
N ARG A 242 -11.29 21.26 0.09
CA ARG A 242 -11.59 22.60 0.61
C ARG A 242 -10.85 23.68 -0.19
N ILE A 243 -9.56 23.48 -0.44
CA ILE A 243 -8.73 24.39 -1.24
C ILE A 243 -9.22 24.45 -2.69
N HIS A 244 -9.55 23.30 -3.30
CA HIS A 244 -10.03 23.24 -4.68
C HIS A 244 -11.29 24.07 -4.93
N PHE A 245 -12.26 24.01 -4.01
CA PHE A 245 -13.49 24.79 -4.10
C PHE A 245 -13.35 26.23 -3.61
N GLY A 246 -12.15 26.67 -3.20
CA GLY A 246 -11.89 28.03 -2.74
C GLY A 246 -12.53 28.35 -1.39
N SER A 247 -12.89 27.33 -0.59
CA SER A 247 -13.47 27.55 0.73
C SER A 247 -12.39 27.96 1.73
N SER A 248 -12.57 29.12 2.36
CA SER A 248 -11.62 29.64 3.35
C SER A 248 -11.64 28.87 4.67
N THR A 249 -12.71 28.14 4.97
CA THR A 249 -12.96 27.60 6.31
C THR A 249 -13.40 26.14 6.31
N ASP A 250 -14.49 25.81 5.62
CA ASP A 250 -15.06 24.47 5.70
C ASP A 250 -15.63 24.01 4.34
N VAL A 251 -15.27 22.80 3.93
CA VAL A 251 -15.78 22.15 2.73
C VAL A 251 -17.25 21.73 2.90
N PHE A 252 -17.69 21.39 4.10
CA PHE A 252 -19.09 21.04 4.37
C PHE A 252 -20.01 22.25 4.19
N GLU A 253 -19.64 23.40 4.77
CA GLU A 253 -20.38 24.66 4.60
C GLU A 253 -20.47 25.09 3.13
N GLU A 254 -19.41 24.87 2.36
CA GLU A 254 -19.39 25.20 0.92
C GLU A 254 -20.39 24.34 0.12
N PHE A 255 -20.51 23.05 0.41
CA PHE A 255 -21.50 22.20 -0.25
C PHE A 255 -22.93 22.46 0.23
N GLU A 256 -23.14 22.82 1.49
CA GLU A 256 -24.44 23.32 1.97
C GLU A 256 -24.88 24.58 1.21
N ARG A 257 -23.98 25.55 1.05
CA ARG A 257 -24.24 26.78 0.30
C ARG A 257 -24.54 26.48 -1.17
N ARG A 258 -23.74 25.64 -1.81
CA ARG A 258 -23.96 25.24 -3.21
C ARG A 258 -25.29 24.53 -3.44
N GLU A 259 -25.74 23.71 -2.48
CA GLU A 259 -27.06 23.08 -2.56
C GLU A 259 -28.18 24.11 -2.51
N GLN A 260 -28.07 25.10 -1.62
CA GLN A 260 -29.04 26.21 -1.51
C GLN A 260 -29.07 27.07 -2.77
N ASP A 261 -27.90 27.32 -3.37
CA ASP A 261 -27.75 28.10 -4.60
C ASP A 261 -28.11 27.30 -5.87
N GLY A 262 -28.33 25.98 -5.75
CA GLY A 262 -28.58 25.09 -6.88
C GLY A 262 -27.37 24.84 -7.79
N ASP A 263 -26.15 25.06 -7.28
CA ASP A 263 -24.85 24.96 -7.98
C ASP A 263 -24.00 23.80 -7.44
N ILE A 264 -24.62 22.63 -7.25
CA ILE A 264 -23.91 21.41 -6.90
C ILE A 264 -23.21 20.87 -8.15
N PRO A 265 -21.88 20.66 -8.12
CA PRO A 265 -21.14 20.08 -9.24
C PRO A 265 -21.74 18.74 -9.67
N SER A 266 -21.77 18.53 -10.99
CA SER A 266 -22.12 17.25 -11.57
C SER A 266 -21.06 16.18 -11.23
N PHE A 267 -21.45 14.91 -11.37
CA PHE A 267 -20.54 13.80 -11.12
C PHE A 267 -19.28 13.85 -12.00
N ASP A 268 -19.44 14.21 -13.28
CA ASP A 268 -18.33 14.31 -14.23
C ASP A 268 -17.36 15.45 -13.89
N GLU A 269 -17.87 16.57 -13.36
CA GLU A 269 -17.04 17.68 -12.89
C GLU A 269 -16.23 17.25 -11.66
N LEU A 270 -16.86 16.55 -10.71
CA LEU A 270 -16.16 16.00 -9.54
C LEU A 270 -15.09 14.99 -9.95
N ARG A 271 -15.38 14.14 -10.94
CA ARG A 271 -14.42 13.15 -11.46
C ARG A 271 -13.19 13.81 -12.05
N LYS A 272 -13.37 14.81 -12.92
CA LYS A 272 -12.25 15.59 -13.48
C LYS A 272 -11.44 16.32 -12.41
N ALA A 273 -12.12 16.88 -11.40
CA ALA A 273 -11.45 17.52 -10.28
C ALA A 273 -10.62 16.52 -9.47
N ALA A 274 -11.13 15.31 -9.24
CA ALA A 274 -10.43 14.25 -8.53
C ALA A 274 -9.16 13.78 -9.26
N GLU A 275 -9.19 13.69 -10.60
CA GLU A 275 -8.00 13.41 -11.42
C GLU A 275 -6.92 14.48 -11.24
N VAL A 276 -7.32 15.76 -11.26
CA VAL A 276 -6.40 16.88 -11.02
C VAL A 276 -5.81 16.80 -9.61
N LEU A 277 -6.64 16.54 -8.60
CA LEU A 277 -6.18 16.44 -7.20
C LEU A 277 -5.24 15.25 -6.99
N HIS A 278 -5.54 14.09 -7.57
CA HIS A 278 -4.66 12.93 -7.50
C HIS A 278 -3.29 13.24 -8.08
N ARG A 279 -3.27 13.78 -9.30
CA ARG A 279 -2.01 14.16 -9.97
C ARG A 279 -1.26 15.22 -9.19
N ARG A 280 -1.95 16.18 -8.57
CA ARG A 280 -1.36 17.30 -7.83
C ARG A 280 -0.86 16.96 -6.43
N TYR A 281 -1.49 16.00 -5.73
CA TYR A 281 -1.25 15.79 -4.30
C TYR A 281 -0.91 14.36 -3.86
N SER A 282 -1.12 13.35 -4.69
CA SER A 282 -0.97 11.95 -4.24
C SER A 282 -0.35 11.01 -5.29
N SER A 283 0.45 11.56 -6.20
CA SER A 283 1.19 10.81 -7.21
C SER A 283 2.70 10.92 -6.97
N ILE A 284 3.50 10.00 -7.50
CA ILE A 284 4.98 10.10 -7.44
C ILE A 284 5.44 11.45 -8.03
N ARG A 285 4.86 11.83 -9.18
CA ARG A 285 5.15 13.11 -9.84
C ARG A 285 4.79 14.32 -8.98
N SER A 286 3.80 14.22 -8.09
CA SER A 286 3.49 15.32 -7.16
C SER A 286 4.62 15.56 -6.17
N TYR A 287 5.17 14.49 -5.58
CA TYR A 287 6.34 14.57 -4.71
C TYR A 287 7.56 15.15 -5.44
N GLU A 288 7.85 14.66 -6.64
CA GLU A 288 8.98 15.12 -7.44
C GLU A 288 8.87 16.62 -7.76
N ARG A 289 7.70 17.08 -8.21
CA ARG A 289 7.48 18.51 -8.51
C ARG A 289 7.59 19.42 -7.28
N SER A 290 7.25 18.93 -6.10
CA SER A 290 7.38 19.70 -4.87
C SER A 290 8.81 19.70 -4.31
N MET A 291 9.58 18.62 -4.53
CA MET A 291 11.01 18.60 -4.21
C MET A 291 11.84 19.45 -5.16
N ASP A 292 11.47 19.47 -6.44
CA ASP A 292 12.24 20.13 -7.48
C ASP A 292 11.35 20.97 -8.42
N PRO A 293 10.97 22.19 -8.01
CA PRO A 293 10.07 23.06 -8.76
C PRO A 293 10.81 23.71 -9.94
N HIS A 294 10.92 22.98 -11.04
CA HIS A 294 11.55 23.48 -12.27
C HIS A 294 10.54 23.90 -13.35
N ASP A 295 9.36 23.27 -13.38
CA ASP A 295 8.38 23.47 -14.45
C ASP A 295 7.05 24.05 -13.93
N ASN A 296 6.48 24.96 -14.73
CA ASN A 296 5.13 25.46 -14.54
C ASN A 296 4.10 24.43 -15.05
N ASP A 297 4.06 23.26 -14.39
CA ASP A 297 3.12 22.17 -14.67
C ASP A 297 1.71 22.55 -14.21
N GLN A 298 0.69 22.21 -15.00
CA GLN A 298 -0.73 22.42 -14.66
C GLN A 298 -1.16 21.72 -13.35
N TYR A 299 -0.45 20.67 -12.96
CA TYR A 299 -0.64 19.91 -11.73
C TYR A 299 0.25 20.39 -10.59
N SER A 300 1.02 21.46 -10.76
CA SER A 300 1.72 22.10 -9.64
C SER A 300 0.72 22.63 -8.62
N VAL A 301 1.11 22.59 -7.34
CA VAL A 301 0.31 23.14 -6.25
C VAL A 301 0.35 24.67 -6.35
N PRO A 302 -0.80 25.37 -6.34
CA PRO A 302 -0.81 26.83 -6.35
C PRO A 302 -0.03 27.38 -5.15
N LEU A 303 0.77 28.42 -5.37
CA LEU A 303 1.48 29.09 -4.29
C LEU A 303 0.47 29.68 -3.29
N GLY A 304 0.62 29.29 -2.03
CA GLY A 304 -0.16 29.85 -0.94
C GLY A 304 0.31 31.24 -0.53
N GLU A 305 -0.44 31.84 0.40
CA GLU A 305 0.02 33.03 1.11
C GLU A 305 1.29 32.72 1.93
N PRO A 306 2.26 33.65 2.03
CA PRO A 306 3.43 33.46 2.88
C PRO A 306 3.03 33.06 4.30
N TRP A 307 3.63 31.99 4.83
CA TRP A 307 3.31 31.51 6.16
C TRP A 307 3.59 32.60 7.20
N LYS A 308 2.53 33.02 7.91
CA LYS A 308 2.63 33.95 9.03
C LYS A 308 2.71 33.14 10.30
N LYS A 309 3.87 33.18 10.96
CA LYS A 309 4.10 32.52 12.25
C LYS A 309 2.98 32.89 13.24
N PRO A 310 2.16 31.94 13.69
CA PRO A 310 1.10 32.22 14.65
C PRO A 310 1.69 32.79 15.95
N ALA A 311 0.99 33.75 16.59
CA ALA A 311 1.48 34.42 17.80
C ALA A 311 1.86 33.45 18.93
N TRP A 312 1.18 32.30 19.03
CA TRP A 312 1.49 31.26 20.01
C TRP A 312 2.82 30.54 19.74
N MET A 313 3.32 30.51 18.50
CA MET A 313 4.66 30.02 18.17
C MET A 313 5.76 31.07 18.41
N ALA A 314 5.42 32.37 18.40
CA ALA A 314 6.37 33.42 18.74
C ALA A 314 6.71 33.44 20.24
N ALA A 315 5.75 33.05 21.10
CA ALA A 315 5.93 33.03 22.55
C ALA A 315 6.86 31.91 23.06
N SER A 316 7.08 30.84 22.28
CA SER A 316 7.94 29.70 22.67
C SER A 316 9.41 29.84 22.26
N ALA A 317 9.80 30.93 21.59
CA ALA A 317 11.17 31.14 21.13
C ALA A 317 12.13 31.70 22.20
N ASN A 318 11.65 31.92 23.44
CA ASN A 318 12.46 32.50 24.52
C ASN A 318 13.23 31.48 25.38
N THR A 319 13.33 30.21 24.98
CA THR A 319 14.03 29.18 25.78
C THR A 319 15.15 28.43 25.08
N ASP A 320 15.39 28.64 23.79
CA ASP A 320 16.47 27.93 23.10
C ASP A 320 17.70 28.85 23.04
N LYS A 321 18.69 28.55 23.88
CA LYS A 321 20.02 29.12 23.80
C LYS A 321 20.59 28.84 22.41
N GLU A 322 21.10 29.88 21.77
CA GLU A 322 22.01 29.80 20.63
C GLU A 322 23.23 28.93 21.02
N GLU A 323 23.21 27.65 20.65
CA GLU A 323 24.42 26.85 20.59
C GLU A 323 25.07 27.08 19.21
N ASN A 324 26.23 27.74 19.25
CA ASN A 324 27.14 27.91 18.12
C ASN A 324 27.46 26.55 17.48
N ALA A 325 26.99 26.33 16.26
CA ALA A 325 27.52 25.31 15.36
C ALA A 325 28.41 26.00 14.33
N ASP A 326 29.68 26.16 14.69
CA ASP A 326 30.77 26.24 13.71
C ASP A 326 30.83 24.88 13.01
N SER A 327 30.39 24.82 11.75
CA SER A 327 30.70 23.72 10.84
C SER A 327 31.12 24.33 9.50
N PRO A 328 32.22 23.84 8.90
CA PRO A 328 32.81 24.48 7.75
C PRO A 328 31.88 24.39 6.54
N ASP A 329 31.57 25.58 6.07
CA ASP A 329 30.71 25.97 4.95
C ASP A 329 31.18 25.30 3.63
N ASN A 330 30.48 24.24 3.22
CA ASN A 330 30.56 23.71 1.85
C ASN A 330 29.71 24.61 0.95
N THR A 331 30.31 25.71 0.50
CA THR A 331 29.68 26.82 -0.24
C THR A 331 29.31 26.53 -1.71
N ASN A 332 29.00 25.28 -2.05
CA ASN A 332 28.60 24.90 -3.43
C ASN A 332 27.20 24.29 -3.54
N ASP A 333 26.42 24.20 -2.47
CA ASP A 333 25.04 23.74 -2.56
C ASP A 333 24.15 24.94 -2.92
N GLU A 334 23.62 24.94 -4.14
CA GLU A 334 22.54 25.85 -4.52
C GLU A 334 21.43 25.77 -3.46
N PRO A 335 20.84 26.91 -3.04
CA PRO A 335 19.81 26.89 -2.01
C PRO A 335 18.64 26.04 -2.46
N PHE A 336 18.21 25.08 -1.62
CA PHE A 336 17.03 24.26 -1.90
C PHE A 336 15.80 25.14 -2.14
N ILE A 337 15.21 25.02 -3.33
CA ILE A 337 14.08 25.84 -3.78
C ILE A 337 12.71 25.13 -3.63
N GLY A 338 12.70 23.85 -3.25
CA GLY A 338 11.48 23.05 -3.11
C GLY A 338 10.72 23.28 -1.80
N ASP A 339 9.62 22.54 -1.65
CA ASP A 339 8.80 22.49 -0.43
C ASP A 339 8.83 21.07 0.14
N CYS A 340 9.76 20.83 1.07
CA CYS A 340 9.91 19.54 1.75
C CYS A 340 8.65 19.13 2.52
N THR A 341 7.94 20.07 3.15
CA THR A 341 6.76 19.78 3.96
C THR A 341 5.62 19.30 3.07
N LEU A 342 5.38 19.98 1.95
CA LEU A 342 4.39 19.56 0.96
C LEU A 342 4.79 18.23 0.31
N ALA A 343 6.05 18.08 -0.11
CA ALA A 343 6.55 16.85 -0.72
C ALA A 343 6.36 15.65 0.21
N GLN A 344 6.78 15.75 1.47
CA GLN A 344 6.58 14.68 2.46
C GLN A 344 5.10 14.36 2.68
N SER A 345 4.23 15.38 2.69
CA SER A 345 2.80 15.17 2.81
C SER A 345 2.23 14.40 1.60
N GLN A 346 2.64 14.76 0.38
CA GLN A 346 2.22 14.07 -0.84
C GLN A 346 2.74 12.63 -0.89
N HIS A 347 3.98 12.40 -0.43
CA HIS A 347 4.56 11.06 -0.34
C HIS A 347 3.80 10.18 0.65
N PHE A 348 3.43 10.73 1.82
CA PHE A 348 2.54 10.04 2.75
C PHE A 348 1.19 9.71 2.09
N MET A 349 0.57 10.67 1.41
CA MET A 349 -0.73 10.45 0.77
C MET A 349 -0.66 9.35 -0.28
N LEU A 350 0.40 9.33 -1.11
CA LEU A 350 0.68 8.28 -2.08
C LEU A 350 0.74 6.90 -1.41
N ASP A 351 1.63 6.75 -0.43
CA ASP A 351 1.81 5.50 0.30
C ASP A 351 0.51 5.03 0.99
N ALA A 352 -0.23 5.97 1.59
CA ALA A 352 -1.45 5.70 2.33
C ALA A 352 -2.60 5.23 1.43
N TRP A 353 -2.84 5.88 0.29
CA TRP A 353 -3.93 5.46 -0.59
C TRP A 353 -3.62 4.13 -1.28
N MET A 354 -2.35 3.89 -1.64
CA MET A 354 -1.93 2.59 -2.15
C MET A 354 -2.12 1.51 -1.09
N SER A 355 -1.74 1.77 0.17
CA SER A 355 -1.97 0.83 1.27
C SER A 355 -3.45 0.54 1.49
N ARG A 356 -4.33 1.55 1.39
CA ARG A 356 -5.78 1.38 1.51
C ARG A 356 -6.35 0.43 0.45
N ASP A 357 -5.78 0.40 -0.75
CA ASP A 357 -6.26 -0.49 -1.82
C ASP A 357 -5.69 -1.93 -1.71
N THR A 358 -4.52 -2.10 -1.08
CA THR A 358 -3.91 -3.44 -0.88
C THR A 358 -4.65 -4.33 0.12
N VAL A 359 -5.42 -3.74 1.02
CA VAL A 359 -6.22 -4.47 2.01
C VAL A 359 -7.61 -4.61 1.42
N GLY A 360 -8.00 -5.85 1.11
CA GLY A 360 -9.32 -6.16 0.56
C GLY A 360 -10.40 -5.39 1.33
N ARG A 361 -11.23 -4.67 0.59
CA ARG A 361 -12.35 -3.91 1.16
C ARG A 361 -13.21 -4.88 1.96
N ASP A 362 -13.20 -4.75 3.27
CA ASP A 362 -14.31 -5.28 4.04
C ASP A 362 -15.59 -4.60 3.50
N PRO A 363 -16.61 -5.39 3.12
CA PRO A 363 -17.81 -4.89 2.48
C PRO A 363 -18.63 -3.91 3.34
#